data_AF-A0A7S0V850-F1
#
_entry.id   AF-A0A7S0V850-F1
#
_cell.length_a   1.000
_cell.length_b   1.000
_cell.length_c   1.000
_cell.angle_alpha   90.00
_cell.angle_beta   90.00
_cell.angle_gamma   90.00
#
_symmetry.space_group_name_H-M   'P 1'
#
loop_
_entity.id
_entity.type
_entity.pdbx_description
1 polymer ?
#
loop_
_entity_poly.entity_id
_entity_poly.type
_entity_poly.pdbx_seq_one_letter_code
_entity_poly.pdbx_strand_id
1 'polypeptide(L)'
;DVVGVTYKGTFEDGEVFDQNEGQALLEFEVGSGRVIKGFDKAVRGLKIGETREVCCDPSEAYGEYDDDNLATVPTDQMPEPPEGMKMEPGMVMQLATGQIAVIKEIDRDGGTVTLDGNHPLAGKTLNFKVTLGSIMDREKAEAAKVAEMETVLGNPLLAMVAADVLKDQDYIGGVKSGLEAAEDKGEFINGVLASEEWRAINDALMQNPELLKLVRDPEALQRMAAGMADREGAAPEGESSVLEAEFESDT
;
A
#
# COMPACT_ATOMS: atom_id res chain seq x y z
N ASP A 1 -22.25 -2.69 5.11
CA ASP A 1 -21.46 -1.69 5.85
C ASP A 1 -19.99 -1.83 5.53
N VAL A 2 -19.30 -0.69 5.46
CA VAL A 2 -17.84 -0.62 5.49
C VAL A 2 -17.45 -0.37 6.95
N VAL A 3 -16.56 -1.20 7.47
CA VAL A 3 -16.08 -1.10 8.84
C VAL A 3 -14.60 -0.78 8.85
N GLY A 4 -14.18 0.09 9.76
CA GLY A 4 -12.78 0.33 10.06
C GLY A 4 -12.43 -0.34 11.39
N VAL A 5 -11.38 -1.17 11.41
CA VAL A 5 -10.97 -1.90 12.63
C VAL A 5 -9.50 -1.71 12.97
N THR A 6 -9.18 -1.81 14.25
CA THR A 6 -7.83 -2.19 14.67
C THR A 6 -7.80 -3.66 15.04
N TYR A 7 -6.69 -4.34 14.77
CA TYR A 7 -6.50 -5.72 15.10
C TYR A 7 -5.08 -6.04 15.55
N LYS A 8 -4.99 -7.17 16.25
CA LYS A 8 -3.75 -7.84 16.60
C LYS A 8 -3.91 -9.33 16.35
N GLY A 9 -3.08 -9.87 15.47
CA GLY A 9 -2.99 -11.29 15.13
C GLY A 9 -1.85 -11.96 15.88
N THR A 10 -2.14 -13.08 16.54
CA THR A 10 -1.14 -13.90 17.25
C THR A 10 -1.26 -15.38 16.89
N PHE A 11 -0.14 -16.09 16.97
CA PHE A 11 -0.12 -17.56 16.94
C PHE A 11 -0.67 -18.14 18.25
N GLU A 12 -0.77 -19.46 18.35
CA GLU A 12 -1.23 -20.17 19.55
C GLU A 12 -0.28 -20.00 20.75
N ASP A 13 1.00 -19.78 20.49
CA ASP A 13 2.02 -19.50 21.52
C ASP A 13 2.01 -18.03 22.02
N GLY A 14 1.18 -17.19 21.40
CA GLY A 14 1.04 -15.76 21.71
C GLY A 14 2.02 -14.85 20.98
N GLU A 15 2.89 -15.38 20.12
CA GLU A 15 3.74 -14.56 19.26
C GLU A 15 2.88 -13.76 18.27
N VAL A 16 3.16 -12.46 18.14
CA VAL A 16 2.44 -11.55 17.24
C VAL A 16 3.01 -11.68 15.85
N PHE A 17 2.18 -12.03 14.87
CA PHE A 17 2.59 -12.09 13.47
C PHE A 17 2.19 -10.84 12.68
N ASP A 18 1.11 -10.17 13.09
CA ASP A 18 0.62 -8.96 12.41
C ASP A 18 -0.28 -8.11 13.33
N GLN A 19 -0.27 -6.79 13.16
CA GLN A 19 -1.14 -5.85 13.88
C GLN A 19 -1.13 -4.46 13.23
N ASN A 20 -2.21 -3.69 13.40
CA ASN A 20 -2.28 -2.27 13.02
C ASN A 20 -2.58 -1.35 14.24
N GLU A 21 -2.29 -1.81 15.46
CA GLU A 21 -2.42 -0.98 16.66
C GLU A 21 -1.45 0.22 16.58
N GLY A 22 -1.97 1.44 16.72
CA GLY A 22 -1.20 2.68 16.54
C GLY A 22 -1.05 3.15 15.09
N GLN A 23 -1.67 2.45 14.13
CA GLN A 23 -1.72 2.81 12.72
C GLN A 23 -3.15 3.15 12.26
N ALA A 24 -3.34 3.38 10.96
CA ALA A 24 -4.66 3.60 10.37
C ALA A 24 -5.57 2.35 10.52
N LEU A 25 -6.88 2.59 10.61
CA LEU A 25 -7.87 1.52 10.63
C LEU A 25 -7.78 0.68 9.35
N LEU A 26 -7.92 -0.63 9.49
CA LEU A 26 -8.14 -1.52 8.36
C LEU A 26 -9.61 -1.39 7.95
N GLU A 27 -9.85 -0.80 6.79
CA GLU A 27 -11.20 -0.60 6.25
C GLU A 27 -11.57 -1.68 5.24
N PHE A 28 -12.71 -2.33 5.45
CA PHE A 28 -13.23 -3.31 4.50
C PHE A 28 -14.77 -3.38 4.54
N GLU A 29 -15.34 -3.85 3.44
CA GLU A 29 -16.77 -4.16 3.37
C GLU A 29 -17.04 -5.54 3.98
N VAL A 30 -17.93 -5.59 4.97
CA VAL A 30 -18.32 -6.85 5.63
C VAL A 30 -19.03 -7.75 4.62
N GLY A 31 -18.53 -8.97 4.46
CA GLY A 31 -19.02 -9.97 3.51
C GLY A 31 -18.36 -9.91 2.13
N SER A 32 -17.41 -9.01 1.89
CA SER A 32 -16.78 -8.85 0.56
C SER A 32 -15.73 -9.91 0.23
N GLY A 33 -15.28 -10.70 1.21
CA GLY A 33 -14.19 -11.68 1.03
C GLY A 33 -12.79 -11.05 0.94
N ARG A 34 -12.65 -9.75 1.23
CA ARG A 34 -11.34 -9.06 1.29
C ARG A 34 -10.48 -9.43 2.51
N VAL A 35 -11.09 -10.01 3.54
CA VAL A 35 -10.42 -10.52 4.74
C VAL A 35 -10.76 -11.99 4.95
N ILE A 36 -9.99 -12.68 5.77
CA ILE A 36 -10.23 -14.09 6.11
C ILE A 36 -11.63 -14.28 6.73
N LYS A 37 -12.20 -15.47 6.54
CA LYS A 37 -13.60 -15.77 6.93
C LYS A 37 -13.85 -15.56 8.42
N GLY A 38 -12.93 -16.02 9.28
CA GLY A 38 -13.05 -15.87 10.73
C GLY A 38 -13.06 -14.40 11.16
N PHE A 39 -12.26 -13.56 10.50
CA PHE A 39 -12.18 -12.14 10.75
C PHE A 39 -13.47 -11.41 10.31
N ASP A 40 -14.00 -11.72 9.13
CA ASP A 40 -15.28 -11.18 8.64
C ASP A 40 -16.43 -11.53 9.59
N LYS A 41 -16.47 -12.76 10.10
CA LYS A 41 -17.46 -13.20 11.09
C LYS A 41 -17.29 -12.46 12.42
N ALA A 42 -16.05 -12.25 12.86
CA ALA A 42 -15.75 -11.64 14.15
C ALA A 42 -16.25 -10.19 14.25
N VAL A 43 -16.25 -9.43 13.16
CA VAL A 43 -16.74 -8.04 13.18
C VAL A 43 -18.26 -7.91 13.19
N ARG A 44 -19.00 -8.97 12.83
CA ARG A 44 -20.46 -8.91 12.76
C ARG A 44 -21.09 -8.71 14.14
N GLY A 45 -22.00 -7.74 14.21
CA GLY A 45 -22.73 -7.41 15.43
C GLY A 45 -21.90 -6.71 16.51
N LEU A 46 -20.66 -6.30 16.21
CA LEU A 46 -19.90 -5.41 17.09
C LEU A 46 -20.44 -3.98 16.99
N LYS A 47 -20.34 -3.27 18.12
CA LYS A 47 -20.55 -1.82 18.16
C LYS A 47 -19.22 -1.09 18.13
N ILE A 48 -19.24 0.16 17.69
CA ILE A 48 -18.06 1.02 17.68
C ILE A 48 -17.46 1.08 19.11
N GLY A 49 -16.16 0.85 19.21
CA GLY A 49 -15.39 0.75 20.44
C GLY A 49 -15.37 -0.64 21.08
N GLU A 50 -16.17 -1.60 20.62
CA GLU A 50 -16.15 -2.96 21.14
C GLU A 50 -14.99 -3.77 20.56
N THR A 51 -14.38 -4.58 21.41
CA THR A 51 -13.32 -5.53 21.06
C THR A 51 -13.83 -6.96 21.14
N ARG A 52 -13.43 -7.81 20.19
CA ARG A 52 -13.67 -9.24 20.19
C ARG A 52 -12.38 -9.99 19.92
N GLU A 53 -12.19 -11.07 20.67
CA GLU A 53 -11.15 -12.05 20.39
C GLU A 53 -11.77 -13.24 19.67
N VAL A 54 -11.15 -13.68 18.59
CA VAL A 54 -11.57 -14.82 17.77
C VAL A 54 -10.38 -15.73 17.53
N CYS A 55 -10.62 -17.04 17.66
CA CYS A 55 -9.70 -18.07 17.22
C CYS A 55 -10.19 -18.58 15.86
N CYS A 56 -9.32 -18.53 14.86
CA CYS A 56 -9.61 -18.92 13.49
C CYS A 56 -8.81 -20.19 13.16
N ASP A 57 -9.52 -21.31 13.01
CA ASP A 57 -8.94 -22.53 12.47
C ASP A 57 -8.43 -22.29 11.02
N PRO A 58 -7.53 -23.13 10.49
CA PRO A 58 -6.95 -22.92 9.16
C PRO A 58 -8.01 -22.71 8.07
N SER A 59 -9.09 -23.50 8.09
CA SER A 59 -10.24 -23.37 7.17
C SER A 59 -10.99 -22.02 7.22
N GLU A 60 -10.88 -21.26 8.31
CA GLU A 60 -11.43 -19.92 8.49
C GLU A 60 -10.38 -18.80 8.35
N ALA A 61 -9.11 -19.17 8.25
CA ALA A 61 -7.97 -18.29 8.05
C ALA A 61 -7.40 -18.42 6.62
N TYR A 62 -6.20 -19.00 6.48
CA TYR A 62 -5.45 -19.08 5.22
C TYR A 62 -5.55 -20.43 4.52
N GLY A 63 -6.49 -21.28 4.93
CA GLY A 63 -6.69 -22.63 4.40
C GLY A 63 -5.89 -23.69 5.14
N GLU A 64 -6.27 -24.95 4.90
CA GLU A 64 -5.47 -26.10 5.32
C GLU A 64 -4.16 -26.14 4.55
N TYR A 65 -3.14 -26.74 5.17
CA TYR A 65 -1.91 -27.04 4.45
C TYR A 65 -2.17 -28.21 3.50
N ASP A 66 -1.83 -28.02 2.23
CA ASP A 66 -2.03 -29.05 1.20
C ASP A 66 -0.68 -29.52 0.66
N ASP A 67 -0.38 -30.81 0.85
CA ASP A 67 0.83 -31.42 0.32
C ASP A 67 0.82 -31.48 -1.23
N ASP A 68 -0.35 -31.43 -1.87
CA ASP A 68 -0.46 -31.39 -3.33
C ASP A 68 -0.03 -30.03 -3.91
N ASN A 69 0.08 -28.99 -3.07
CA ASN A 69 0.68 -27.70 -3.46
C ASN A 69 2.21 -27.70 -3.38
N LEU A 70 2.83 -28.85 -3.08
CA LEU A 70 4.27 -29.04 -3.18
C LEU A 70 4.64 -29.38 -4.63
N ALA A 71 5.52 -28.57 -5.21
CA ALA A 71 6.07 -28.82 -6.53
C ALA A 71 7.55 -29.16 -6.42
N THR A 72 7.94 -30.35 -6.84
CA THR A 72 9.36 -30.71 -7.00
C THR A 72 9.80 -30.31 -8.39
N VAL A 73 10.77 -29.40 -8.46
CA VAL A 73 11.33 -28.87 -9.71
C VAL A 73 12.81 -29.25 -9.79
N PRO A 74 13.29 -29.72 -10.94
CA PRO A 74 14.73 -29.91 -11.17
C PRO A 74 15.52 -28.61 -10.96
N THR A 75 16.65 -28.69 -10.26
CA THR A 75 17.45 -27.50 -9.91
C THR A 75 17.96 -26.72 -11.13
N ASP A 76 18.11 -27.38 -12.28
CA ASP A 76 18.51 -26.78 -13.57
C ASP A 76 17.43 -25.90 -14.20
N GLN A 77 16.16 -26.09 -13.83
CA GLN A 77 15.04 -25.26 -14.27
C GLN A 77 14.77 -24.07 -13.34
N MET A 78 15.44 -24.03 -12.19
CA MET A 78 15.30 -22.93 -11.25
C MET A 78 16.10 -21.72 -11.74
N PRO A 79 15.54 -20.50 -11.65
CA PRO A 79 16.28 -19.30 -12.03
C PRO A 79 17.50 -19.12 -11.14
N GLU A 80 18.64 -18.72 -11.72
CA GLU A 80 19.83 -18.45 -10.93
C GLU A 80 19.55 -17.33 -9.92
N PRO A 81 19.96 -17.50 -8.65
CA PRO A 81 19.77 -16.46 -7.64
C PRO A 81 20.59 -15.21 -8.02
N PRO A 82 20.17 -14.01 -7.58
CA PRO A 82 20.95 -12.78 -7.80
C PRO A 82 22.41 -12.93 -7.36
N GLU A 83 23.33 -12.26 -8.06
CA GLU A 83 24.78 -12.37 -7.80
C GLU A 83 25.10 -12.24 -6.29
N GLY A 84 25.72 -13.29 -5.74
CA GLY A 84 26.14 -13.34 -4.33
C GLY A 84 25.15 -14.01 -3.38
N MET A 85 23.94 -14.37 -3.84
CA MET A 85 22.96 -15.08 -3.03
C MET A 85 22.96 -16.59 -3.37
N LYS A 86 22.89 -17.44 -2.35
CA LYS A 86 22.73 -18.89 -2.53
C LYS A 86 21.28 -19.26 -2.30
N MET A 87 20.76 -20.21 -3.07
CA MET A 87 19.44 -20.77 -2.76
C MET A 87 19.48 -21.48 -1.41
N GLU A 88 18.59 -21.09 -0.51
CA GLU A 88 18.42 -21.68 0.82
C GLU A 88 16.94 -21.98 1.09
N PRO A 89 16.63 -23.02 1.87
CA PRO A 89 15.28 -23.24 2.38
C PRO A 89 14.74 -22.01 3.11
N GLY A 90 13.45 -21.70 2.91
CA GLY A 90 12.78 -20.52 3.42
C GLY A 90 12.81 -19.31 2.48
N MET A 91 13.56 -19.36 1.37
CA MET A 91 13.53 -18.29 0.37
C MET A 91 12.18 -18.24 -0.35
N VAL A 92 11.61 -17.03 -0.41
CA VAL A 92 10.37 -16.74 -1.14
C VAL A 92 10.73 -16.43 -2.59
N MET A 93 10.05 -17.09 -3.52
CA MET A 93 10.24 -16.93 -4.96
C MET A 93 8.92 -16.59 -5.63
N GLN A 94 8.99 -15.78 -6.69
CA GLN A 94 7.87 -15.59 -7.60
C GLN A 94 8.06 -16.51 -8.81
N LEU A 95 7.12 -17.41 -9.02
CA LEU A 95 7.11 -18.30 -10.18
C LEU A 95 6.75 -17.52 -11.44
N ALA A 96 7.08 -18.06 -12.62
CA ALA A 96 6.72 -17.46 -13.92
C ALA A 96 5.19 -17.31 -14.10
N THR A 97 4.40 -18.04 -13.33
CA THR A 97 2.92 -17.91 -13.27
C THR A 97 2.46 -16.70 -12.45
N GLY A 98 3.38 -15.94 -11.83
CA GLY A 98 3.09 -14.83 -10.93
C GLY A 98 2.78 -15.26 -9.49
N GLN A 99 2.62 -16.57 -9.23
CA GLN A 99 2.39 -17.12 -7.90
C GLN A 99 3.65 -17.05 -7.05
N ILE A 100 3.47 -16.86 -5.74
CA ILE A 100 4.56 -16.86 -4.76
C ILE A 100 4.68 -18.28 -4.20
N ALA A 101 5.91 -18.81 -4.15
CA ALA A 101 6.22 -20.10 -3.55
C ALA A 101 7.45 -19.98 -2.64
N VAL A 102 7.56 -20.84 -1.63
CA VAL A 102 8.69 -20.87 -0.69
C VAL A 102 9.54 -22.11 -0.98
N ILE A 103 10.86 -21.98 -1.00
CA ILE A 103 11.74 -23.15 -1.06
C ILE A 103 11.61 -23.93 0.25
N LYS A 104 11.02 -25.13 0.21
CA LYS A 104 10.90 -26.00 1.39
C LYS A 104 12.17 -26.80 1.61
N GLU A 105 12.72 -27.37 0.54
CA GLU A 105 13.90 -28.24 0.61
C GLU A 105 14.70 -28.17 -0.69
N ILE A 106 16.03 -28.35 -0.58
CA ILE A 106 16.95 -28.42 -1.71
C ILE A 106 17.70 -29.74 -1.59
N ASP A 107 17.39 -30.69 -2.47
CA ASP A 107 18.14 -31.94 -2.61
C ASP A 107 19.29 -31.73 -3.61
N ARG A 108 20.49 -31.55 -3.05
CA ARG A 108 21.71 -31.35 -3.84
C ARG A 108 22.27 -32.64 -4.44
N ASP A 109 21.91 -33.80 -3.88
CA ASP A 109 22.40 -35.10 -4.35
C ASP A 109 21.51 -35.63 -5.50
N GLY A 110 20.19 -35.41 -5.39
CA GLY A 110 19.21 -35.73 -6.44
C GLY A 110 19.00 -34.63 -7.47
N GLY A 111 19.52 -33.42 -7.24
CA GLY A 111 19.40 -32.29 -8.17
C GLY A 111 17.98 -31.75 -8.30
N THR A 112 17.21 -31.75 -7.19
CA THR A 112 15.83 -31.26 -7.17
C THR A 112 15.59 -30.26 -6.05
N VAL A 113 14.62 -29.37 -6.25
CA VAL A 113 14.17 -28.38 -5.28
C VAL A 113 12.67 -28.56 -5.06
N THR A 114 12.26 -28.64 -3.80
CA THR A 114 10.83 -28.70 -3.44
C THR A 114 10.35 -27.30 -3.10
N LEU A 115 9.36 -26.84 -3.85
CA LEU A 115 8.70 -25.56 -3.69
C LEU A 115 7.34 -25.76 -3.02
N ASP A 116 7.02 -24.90 -2.07
CA ASP A 116 5.77 -24.89 -1.34
C ASP A 116 4.92 -23.71 -1.80
N GLY A 117 3.82 -24.01 -2.51
CA GLY A 117 2.86 -23.01 -2.98
C GLY A 117 1.79 -22.63 -1.95
N ASN A 118 1.81 -23.22 -0.76
CA ASN A 118 0.85 -22.86 0.29
C ASN A 118 1.10 -21.44 0.80
N HIS A 119 0.04 -20.80 1.30
CA HIS A 119 0.22 -19.54 2.03
C HIS A 119 1.14 -19.78 3.24
N PRO A 120 2.05 -18.86 3.60
CA PRO A 120 2.99 -19.06 4.73
C PRO A 120 2.32 -19.37 6.09
N LEU A 121 1.03 -19.03 6.21
CA LEU A 121 0.19 -19.25 7.38
C LEU A 121 -0.84 -20.37 7.20
N ALA A 122 -0.81 -21.11 6.09
CA ALA A 122 -1.70 -22.25 5.86
C ALA A 122 -1.46 -23.36 6.90
N GLY A 123 -2.53 -24.05 7.29
CA GLY A 123 -2.50 -25.09 8.32
C GLY A 123 -2.27 -24.58 9.75
N LYS A 124 -2.14 -23.27 9.96
CA LYS A 124 -1.99 -22.68 11.30
C LYS A 124 -3.32 -22.15 11.82
N THR A 125 -3.59 -22.44 13.09
CA THR A 125 -4.65 -21.78 13.87
C THR A 125 -4.15 -20.39 14.27
N LEU A 126 -4.96 -19.36 14.02
CA LEU A 126 -4.60 -17.97 14.27
C LEU A 126 -5.59 -17.30 15.21
N ASN A 127 -5.08 -16.55 16.18
CA ASN A 127 -5.88 -15.76 17.10
C ASN A 127 -5.89 -14.30 16.65
N PHE A 128 -7.06 -13.66 16.68
CA PHE A 128 -7.21 -12.24 16.37
C PHE A 128 -7.97 -11.53 17.48
N LYS A 129 -7.43 -10.41 17.94
CA LYS A 129 -8.14 -9.42 18.75
C LYS A 129 -8.51 -8.26 17.85
N VAL A 130 -9.80 -8.05 17.60
CA VAL A 130 -10.33 -7.04 16.68
C VAL A 130 -11.17 -6.02 17.43
N THR A 131 -10.91 -4.73 17.23
CA THR A 131 -11.70 -3.63 17.80
C THR A 131 -12.34 -2.83 16.68
N LEU A 132 -13.65 -2.63 16.77
CA LEU A 132 -14.39 -1.85 15.78
C LEU A 132 -14.19 -0.36 16.01
N GLY A 133 -13.57 0.34 15.07
CA GLY A 133 -13.29 1.78 15.14
C GLY A 133 -14.33 2.65 14.44
N SER A 134 -14.88 2.19 13.31
CA SER A 134 -15.87 2.94 12.53
C SER A 134 -16.86 2.01 11.82
N ILE A 135 -18.06 2.52 11.56
CA ILE A 135 -19.07 1.89 10.70
C ILE A 135 -19.58 2.97 9.76
N MET A 136 -19.56 2.68 8.47
CA MET A 136 -20.12 3.53 7.43
C MET A 136 -21.05 2.70 6.55
N ASP A 137 -22.20 3.29 6.20
CA ASP A 137 -23.06 2.73 5.16
C ASP A 137 -22.26 2.64 3.86
N ARG A 138 -22.44 1.56 3.09
CA ARG A 138 -21.67 1.35 1.85
C ARG A 138 -21.74 2.55 0.90
N GLU A 139 -22.94 3.09 0.71
CA GLU A 139 -23.18 4.26 -0.14
C GLU A 139 -22.42 5.50 0.38
N LYS A 140 -22.38 5.72 1.70
CA LYS A 140 -21.60 6.82 2.30
C LYS A 140 -20.11 6.59 2.18
N ALA A 141 -19.64 5.35 2.36
CA ALA A 141 -18.24 5.01 2.20
C ALA A 141 -17.78 5.17 0.74
N GLU A 142 -18.63 4.82 -0.21
CA GLU A 142 -18.40 5.06 -1.62
C GLU A 142 -18.37 6.56 -1.93
N ALA A 143 -19.35 7.32 -1.46
CA ALA A 143 -19.37 8.77 -1.60
C ALA A 143 -18.13 9.44 -0.97
N ALA A 144 -17.67 8.96 0.19
CA ALA A 144 -16.47 9.46 0.85
C ALA A 144 -15.21 9.19 0.00
N LYS A 145 -15.08 7.99 -0.58
CA LYS A 145 -13.99 7.66 -1.50
C LYS A 145 -14.02 8.49 -2.76
N VAL A 146 -15.21 8.76 -3.31
CA VAL A 146 -15.38 9.65 -4.46
C VAL A 146 -14.92 11.06 -4.10
N ALA A 147 -15.34 11.60 -2.97
CA ALA A 147 -14.94 12.94 -2.53
C ALA A 147 -13.43 13.06 -2.26
N GLU A 148 -12.83 12.02 -1.67
CA GLU A 148 -11.38 11.96 -1.47
C GLU A 148 -10.65 11.92 -2.82
N MET A 149 -11.06 11.04 -3.74
CA MET A 149 -10.45 10.93 -5.06
C MET A 149 -10.62 12.23 -5.87
N GLU A 150 -11.79 12.87 -5.84
CA GLU A 150 -12.01 14.16 -6.50
C GLU A 150 -11.09 15.25 -5.93
N THR A 151 -10.84 15.23 -4.62
CA THR A 151 -9.88 16.14 -3.96
C THR A 151 -8.45 15.88 -4.44
N VAL A 152 -8.07 14.60 -4.52
CA VAL A 152 -6.76 14.14 -4.96
C VAL A 152 -6.51 14.49 -6.43
N LEU A 153 -7.46 14.20 -7.32
CA LEU A 153 -7.43 14.57 -8.75
C LEU A 153 -7.45 16.09 -8.95
N GLY A 154 -8.03 16.85 -8.02
CA GLY A 154 -8.01 18.30 -8.01
C GLY A 154 -6.67 18.91 -7.56
N ASN A 155 -5.69 18.10 -7.15
CA ASN A 155 -4.41 18.58 -6.65
C ASN A 155 -3.41 18.87 -7.78
N PRO A 156 -2.94 20.13 -7.96
CA PRO A 156 -1.98 20.49 -9.01
C PRO A 156 -0.65 19.76 -8.92
N LEU A 157 -0.14 19.46 -7.72
CA LEU A 157 1.11 18.70 -7.58
C LEU A 157 0.94 17.27 -8.03
N LEU A 158 -0.22 16.65 -7.76
CA LEU A 158 -0.47 15.29 -8.23
C LEU A 158 -0.51 15.25 -9.76
N ALA A 159 -1.14 16.25 -10.39
CA ALA A 159 -1.12 16.37 -11.85
C ALA A 159 0.30 16.55 -12.41
N MET A 160 1.16 17.34 -11.74
CA MET A 160 2.57 17.47 -12.13
C MET A 160 3.34 16.15 -11.99
N VAL A 161 3.14 15.42 -10.90
CA VAL A 161 3.77 14.10 -10.69
C VAL A 161 3.29 13.11 -11.74
N ALA A 162 1.99 13.06 -12.02
CA ALA A 162 1.43 12.22 -13.07
C ALA A 162 2.04 12.55 -14.45
N ALA A 163 2.11 13.84 -14.80
CA ALA A 163 2.72 14.31 -16.04
C ALA A 163 4.19 13.90 -16.18
N ASP A 164 4.96 13.97 -15.09
CA ASP A 164 6.38 13.57 -15.15
C ASP A 164 6.57 12.05 -15.18
N VAL A 165 5.82 11.30 -14.36
CA VAL A 165 5.96 9.84 -14.25
C VAL A 165 5.46 9.14 -15.50
N LEU A 166 4.27 9.51 -15.96
CA LEU A 166 3.61 8.84 -17.10
C LEU A 166 3.96 9.48 -18.44
N LYS A 167 4.61 10.65 -18.43
CA LYS A 167 4.81 11.50 -19.62
C LYS A 167 3.48 11.86 -20.30
N ASP A 168 2.42 11.95 -19.51
CA ASP A 168 1.05 12.26 -19.93
C ASP A 168 0.48 13.41 -19.10
N GLN A 169 0.33 14.58 -19.73
CA GLN A 169 -0.20 15.78 -19.08
C GLN A 169 -1.72 15.74 -18.85
N ASP A 170 -2.43 14.87 -19.57
CA ASP A 170 -3.89 14.81 -19.56
C ASP A 170 -4.43 13.68 -18.69
N TYR A 171 -3.57 12.80 -18.16
CA TYR A 171 -3.97 11.62 -17.36
C TYR A 171 -5.00 11.94 -16.28
N ILE A 172 -4.73 12.91 -15.41
CA ILE A 172 -5.64 13.31 -14.33
C ILE A 172 -6.97 13.87 -14.87
N GLY A 173 -6.92 14.61 -15.98
CA GLY A 173 -8.12 15.10 -16.67
C GLY A 173 -8.96 13.97 -17.27
N GLY A 174 -8.31 12.96 -17.83
CA GLY A 174 -8.93 11.74 -18.33
C GLY A 174 -9.60 10.94 -17.22
N VAL A 175 -8.90 10.71 -16.10
CA VAL A 175 -9.44 10.02 -14.92
C VAL A 175 -10.65 10.78 -14.36
N LYS A 176 -10.57 12.11 -14.24
CA LYS A 176 -11.68 12.94 -13.77
C LYS A 176 -12.90 12.84 -14.70
N SER A 177 -12.69 12.93 -16.01
CA SER A 177 -13.77 12.80 -17.00
C SER A 177 -14.41 11.41 -16.96
N GLY A 178 -13.59 10.36 -16.79
CA GLY A 178 -14.07 8.99 -16.60
C GLY A 178 -14.89 8.81 -15.33
N LEU A 179 -14.46 9.41 -14.22
CA LEU A 179 -15.18 9.38 -12.94
C LEU A 179 -16.54 10.09 -13.03
N GLU A 180 -16.62 11.20 -13.77
CA GLU A 180 -17.88 11.93 -14.01
C GLU A 180 -18.86 11.13 -14.89
N ALA A 181 -18.34 10.31 -15.82
CA ALA A 181 -19.14 9.53 -16.76
C ALA A 181 -19.52 8.12 -16.27
N ALA A 182 -18.89 7.62 -15.20
CA ALA A 182 -19.09 6.26 -14.70
C ALA A 182 -20.48 6.05 -14.08
N GLU A 183 -21.13 4.92 -14.39
CA GLU A 183 -22.38 4.50 -13.75
C GLU A 183 -22.15 4.08 -12.29
N ASP A 184 -21.05 3.37 -12.02
CA ASP A 184 -20.57 3.00 -10.68
C ASP A 184 -19.22 3.69 -10.44
N LYS A 185 -19.23 4.75 -9.65
CA LYS A 185 -18.03 5.54 -9.35
C LYS A 185 -17.06 4.76 -8.46
N GLY A 186 -17.57 3.95 -7.53
CA GLY A 186 -16.75 3.12 -6.66
C GLY A 186 -15.94 2.08 -7.43
N GLU A 187 -16.56 1.40 -8.40
CA GLU A 187 -15.91 0.44 -9.28
C GLU A 187 -14.85 1.12 -10.16
N PHE A 188 -15.17 2.28 -10.75
CA PHE A 188 -14.22 3.05 -11.53
C PHE A 188 -12.97 3.43 -10.71
N ILE A 189 -13.16 3.95 -9.49
CA ILE A 189 -12.06 4.32 -8.58
C ILE A 189 -11.20 3.09 -8.25
N ASN A 190 -11.81 1.95 -7.95
CA ASN A 190 -11.04 0.72 -7.70
C ASN A 190 -10.21 0.31 -8.92
N GLY A 191 -10.76 0.48 -10.13
CA GLY A 191 -10.03 0.26 -11.38
C GLY A 191 -8.84 1.19 -11.53
N VAL A 192 -9.02 2.49 -11.27
CA VAL A 192 -7.93 3.48 -11.29
C VAL A 192 -6.85 3.13 -10.27
N LEU A 193 -7.23 2.84 -9.02
CA LEU A 193 -6.28 2.51 -7.96
C LEU A 193 -5.50 1.20 -8.23
N ALA A 194 -6.10 0.27 -8.98
CA ALA A 194 -5.47 -0.98 -9.38
C ALA A 194 -4.62 -0.84 -10.65
N SER A 195 -4.70 0.27 -11.38
CA SER A 195 -4.04 0.48 -12.65
C SER A 195 -2.51 0.59 -12.49
N GLU A 196 -1.77 0.20 -13.52
CA GLU A 196 -0.31 0.32 -13.52
C GLU A 196 0.13 1.78 -13.49
N GLU A 197 -0.63 2.66 -14.13
CA GLU A 197 -0.40 4.10 -14.17
C GLU A 197 -0.50 4.71 -12.76
N TRP A 198 -1.56 4.38 -12.01
CA TRP A 198 -1.70 4.85 -10.64
C TRP A 198 -0.63 4.30 -9.71
N ARG A 199 -0.26 3.03 -9.87
CA ARG A 199 0.83 2.42 -9.11
C ARG A 199 2.16 3.15 -9.34
N ALA A 200 2.49 3.46 -10.59
CA ALA A 200 3.70 4.21 -10.92
C ALA A 200 3.72 5.61 -10.27
N ILE A 201 2.58 6.32 -10.30
CA ILE A 201 2.44 7.63 -9.64
C ILE A 201 2.61 7.49 -8.13
N ASN A 202 1.94 6.52 -7.51
CA ASN A 202 1.99 6.30 -6.08
C ASN A 202 3.40 5.90 -5.60
N ASP A 203 4.10 5.05 -6.35
CA ASP A 203 5.48 4.66 -6.04
C ASP A 203 6.43 5.87 -6.08
N ALA A 204 6.27 6.75 -7.08
CA ALA A 204 7.04 8.00 -7.16
C ALA A 204 6.78 8.93 -5.95
N LEU A 205 5.52 9.01 -5.48
CA LEU A 205 5.16 9.76 -4.28
C LEU A 205 5.77 9.13 -3.01
N MET A 206 5.75 7.81 -2.90
CA MET A 206 6.30 7.10 -1.73
C MET A 206 7.82 7.22 -1.64
N GLN A 207 8.51 7.32 -2.77
CA GLN A 207 9.95 7.60 -2.81
C GLN A 207 10.29 9.04 -2.38
N ASN A 208 9.30 9.94 -2.31
CA ASN A 208 9.49 11.32 -1.86
C ASN A 208 8.46 11.72 -0.78
N PRO A 209 8.77 11.49 0.50
CA PRO A 209 7.86 11.77 1.62
C PRO A 209 7.43 13.23 1.75
N GLU A 210 8.22 14.18 1.25
CA GLU A 210 7.86 15.61 1.24
C GLU A 210 6.80 15.91 0.18
N LEU A 211 6.87 15.29 -1.00
CA LEU A 211 5.80 15.37 -2.00
C LEU A 211 4.50 14.78 -1.46
N LEU A 212 4.59 13.67 -0.73
CA LEU A 212 3.42 13.05 -0.10
C LEU A 212 2.72 13.99 0.90
N LYS A 213 3.48 14.76 1.69
CA LYS A 213 2.92 15.77 2.60
C LYS A 213 2.19 16.88 1.85
N LEU A 214 2.78 17.35 0.74
CA LEU A 214 2.20 18.43 -0.07
C LEU A 214 0.96 17.98 -0.85
N VAL A 215 0.93 16.74 -1.34
CA VAL A 215 -0.26 16.17 -1.99
C VAL A 215 -1.43 16.02 -1.01
N ARG A 216 -1.14 15.78 0.28
CA ARG A 216 -2.15 15.59 1.34
C ARG A 216 -2.66 16.90 1.96
N ASP A 217 -2.09 18.06 1.64
CA ASP A 217 -2.50 19.37 2.19
C ASP A 217 -2.82 20.38 1.06
N PRO A 218 -4.10 20.49 0.67
CA PRO A 218 -4.55 21.42 -0.36
C PRO A 218 -4.28 22.90 -0.03
N GLU A 219 -4.19 23.27 1.26
CA GLU A 219 -3.95 24.65 1.70
C GLU A 219 -2.46 24.99 1.76
N ALA A 220 -1.59 24.03 2.10
CA ALA A 220 -0.14 24.24 2.10
C ALA A 220 0.38 24.65 0.71
N LEU A 221 -0.17 24.06 -0.34
CA LEU A 221 0.11 24.37 -1.74
C LEU A 221 -0.23 25.83 -2.09
N GLN A 222 -1.40 26.29 -1.65
CA GLN A 222 -1.83 27.68 -1.86
C GLN A 222 -0.95 28.67 -1.08
N ARG A 223 -0.51 28.31 0.13
CA ARG A 223 0.41 29.13 0.94
C ARG A 223 1.81 29.19 0.33
N MET A 224 2.31 28.09 -0.25
CA MET A 224 3.59 28.08 -0.98
C MET A 224 3.53 28.95 -2.25
N ALA A 225 2.44 28.84 -3.02
CA ALA A 225 2.23 29.66 -4.21
C ALA A 225 2.10 31.16 -3.87
N ALA A 226 1.38 31.49 -2.79
CA ALA A 226 1.27 32.87 -2.30
C ALA A 226 2.62 33.42 -1.79
N GLY A 227 3.41 32.61 -1.07
CA GLY A 227 4.72 33.01 -0.57
C GLY A 227 5.80 33.15 -1.66
N MET A 228 5.64 32.49 -2.82
CA MET A 228 6.49 32.73 -3.99
C MET A 228 6.12 34.02 -4.73
N ALA A 229 4.83 34.35 -4.83
CA ALA A 229 4.36 35.60 -5.43
C ALA A 229 4.79 36.86 -4.64
N ASP A 230 4.87 36.77 -3.31
CA ASP A 230 5.37 37.86 -2.45
C ASP A 230 6.88 38.14 -2.63
N ARG A 231 7.66 37.18 -3.16
CA ARG A 231 9.09 37.37 -3.47
C ARG A 231 9.35 37.98 -4.85
N GLU A 232 8.43 37.88 -5.79
CA GLU A 232 8.54 38.51 -7.12
C GLU A 232 8.00 39.95 -7.17
N GLY A 233 7.29 40.40 -6.13
CA GLY A 233 6.75 41.78 -6.03
C GLY A 233 7.66 42.79 -5.34
N ALA A 234 8.73 42.37 -4.65
CA ALA A 234 9.66 43.28 -3.99
C ALA A 234 10.79 43.67 -4.97
N ALA A 235 10.61 44.79 -5.67
CA ALA A 235 11.73 45.49 -6.30
C ALA A 235 12.84 45.70 -5.26
N PRO A 236 14.13 45.47 -5.60
CA PRO A 236 15.21 45.74 -4.66
C PRO A 236 15.42 47.25 -4.58
N GLU A 237 14.71 47.93 -3.68
CA GLU A 237 15.19 49.22 -3.19
C GLU A 237 16.39 48.95 -2.28
N GLY A 238 17.49 49.60 -2.64
CA GLY A 238 18.82 49.25 -2.18
C GLY A 238 19.02 49.38 -0.68
N GLU A 239 19.92 48.57 -0.17
CA GLU A 239 21.01 49.09 0.61
C GLU A 239 22.26 48.27 0.29
N SER A 240 23.21 48.96 -0.32
CA SER A 240 24.59 48.54 -0.51
C SER A 240 25.20 48.27 0.86
N SER A 241 25.48 47.01 1.17
CA SER A 241 26.54 46.65 2.12
C SER A 241 27.65 45.94 1.35
N VAL A 242 28.53 46.74 0.75
CA VAL A 242 29.84 46.28 0.29
C VAL A 242 30.63 45.87 1.53
N LEU A 243 30.91 44.57 1.64
CA LEU A 243 31.95 44.05 2.53
C LEU A 243 33.29 44.26 1.81
N GLU A 244 34.02 45.29 2.21
CA GLU A 244 35.44 45.44 1.87
C GLU A 244 36.21 44.28 2.52
N ALA A 245 36.78 43.42 1.68
CA ALA A 245 37.82 42.49 2.09
C ALA A 245 39.14 43.03 1.54
N GLU A 246 39.96 43.58 2.44
CA GLU A 246 41.37 43.85 2.18
C GLU A 246 42.09 42.52 1.95
N PHE A 247 42.70 42.36 0.77
CA PHE A 247 43.73 41.36 0.53
C PHE A 247 45.01 42.10 0.17
N GLU A 248 45.93 42.15 1.12
CA GLU A 248 47.32 42.53 0.90
C GLU A 248 47.94 41.55 -0.10
N SER A 249 48.40 42.08 -1.23
CA SER A 249 49.32 41.39 -2.13
C SER A 249 50.75 41.75 -1.74
N ASP A 250 51.53 40.79 -1.27
CA ASP A 250 52.99 40.95 -1.20
C ASP A 250 53.69 39.86 -2.01
N THR A 251 54.36 40.36 -3.06
CA THR A 251 55.43 39.80 -3.91
C THR A 251 55.16 38.66 -4.88
#